data_AF-A0A2N2MB08-F1
#
_entry.id   AF-A0A2N2MB08-F1
#
_cell.length_a   1.000
_cell.length_b   1.000
_cell.length_c   1.000
_cell.angle_alpha   90.00
_cell.angle_beta   90.00
_cell.angle_gamma   90.00
#
_symmetry.space_group_name_H-M   'P 1'
#
loop_
_entity.id
_entity.type
_entity.pdbx_description
1 polymer ?
#
loop_
_entity_poly.entity_id
_entity_poly.type
_entity_poly.pdbx_seq_one_letter_code
_entity_poly.pdbx_strand_id
1 'polypeptide(L)'
;MPRAKGKTDQVMRLQEDLDCITGALVGWEIAERILRLRIEQARQRTGLDELLSPALTELDEMSKRVRAAKMQVSHTLTRLTE
;
A
#
# COMPACT_ATOMS: atom_id res chain seq x y z
N MET A 1 17.39 -9.89 -36.82
CA MET A 1 17.66 -9.45 -35.43
C MET A 1 16.33 -9.33 -34.67
N PRO A 2 16.01 -10.21 -33.69
CA PRO A 2 14.71 -10.19 -32.99
C PRO A 2 14.77 -9.71 -31.53
N ARG A 3 15.92 -9.23 -31.04
CA ARG A 3 16.14 -8.96 -29.60
C ARG A 3 15.37 -7.75 -29.02
N ALA A 4 14.86 -6.85 -29.85
CA ALA A 4 14.19 -5.63 -29.38
C ALA A 4 12.76 -5.89 -28.86
N LYS A 5 12.01 -6.79 -29.50
CA LYS A 5 10.58 -7.03 -29.20
C LYS A 5 10.35 -7.60 -27.80
N GLY A 6 11.18 -8.57 -27.40
CA GLY A 6 11.07 -9.19 -26.07
C GLY A 6 11.44 -8.30 -24.89
N LYS A 7 12.23 -7.23 -25.10
CA LYS A 7 12.55 -6.26 -24.04
C LYS A 7 11.39 -5.29 -23.80
N THR A 8 10.72 -4.85 -24.86
CA THR A 8 9.55 -3.98 -24.76
C THR A 8 8.40 -4.69 -24.06
N ASP A 9 8.14 -5.96 -24.40
CA ASP A 9 7.09 -6.76 -23.75
C ASP A 9 7.35 -6.97 -22.25
N GLN A 10 8.61 -7.12 -21.84
CA GLN A 10 8.99 -7.24 -20.42
C GLN A 10 8.80 -5.94 -19.65
N VAL A 11 9.13 -4.80 -20.25
CA VAL A 11 8.94 -3.48 -19.64
C VAL A 11 7.45 -3.17 -19.47
N MET A 12 6.62 -3.47 -20.47
CA MET A 12 5.16 -3.30 -20.38
C MET A 12 4.54 -4.14 -19.26
N ARG A 13 4.92 -5.42 -19.14
CA ARG A 13 4.43 -6.28 -18.05
C ARG A 13 4.85 -5.78 -16.67
N LEU A 14 6.11 -5.33 -16.54
CA LEU A 14 6.59 -4.76 -15.28
C LEU A 14 5.81 -3.50 -14.89
N GLN A 15 5.46 -2.66 -15.87
CA GLN A 15 4.62 -1.49 -15.63
C GLN A 15 3.21 -1.88 -15.17
N GLU A 16 2.57 -2.84 -15.83
CA GLU A 16 1.25 -3.36 -15.41
C GLU A 16 1.28 -3.94 -13.99
N ASP A 17 2.32 -4.70 -13.64
CA ASP A 17 2.49 -5.25 -12.30
C ASP A 17 2.64 -4.14 -11.24
N LEU A 18 3.43 -3.10 -11.54
CA LEU A 18 3.63 -1.96 -10.62
C LEU A 18 2.36 -1.10 -10.49
N ASP A 19 1.58 -0.94 -11.56
CA ASP A 19 0.29 -0.25 -11.52
C ASP A 19 -0.73 -1.02 -10.67
N CYS A 20 -0.77 -2.35 -10.83
CA CYS A 20 -1.60 -3.23 -10.00
C CYS A 20 -1.23 -3.13 -8.51
N ILE A 21 0.07 -3.17 -8.19
CA ILE A 21 0.57 -2.99 -6.82
C ILE A 21 0.19 -1.61 -6.30
N THR A 22 0.33 -0.55 -7.10
CA THR A 22 -0.06 0.81 -6.73
C THR A 22 -1.55 0.88 -6.36
N GLY A 23 -2.41 0.26 -7.17
CA GLY A 23 -3.85 0.16 -6.89
C GLY A 23 -4.15 -0.57 -5.58
N ALA A 24 -3.45 -1.67 -5.30
CA ALA A 24 -3.60 -2.41 -4.04
C ALA A 24 -3.15 -1.58 -2.82
N LEU A 25 -2.04 -0.83 -2.93
CA LEU A 25 -1.55 0.04 -1.86
C LEU A 25 -2.53 1.19 -1.57
N VAL A 26 -3.15 1.78 -2.60
CA VAL A 26 -4.22 2.78 -2.42
C VAL A 26 -5.45 2.15 -1.77
N GLY A 27 -5.86 0.95 -2.18
CA GLY A 27 -6.96 0.22 -1.57
C GLY A 27 -6.72 -0.03 -0.07
N TRP A 28 -5.48 -0.34 0.30
CA TRP A 28 -5.08 -0.48 1.70
C TRP A 28 -5.22 0.84 2.49
N GLU A 29 -4.80 1.99 1.95
CA GLU A 29 -4.91 3.30 2.62
C GLU A 29 -6.37 3.63 2.98
N ILE A 30 -7.31 3.30 2.09
CA ILE A 30 -8.75 3.47 2.33
C ILE A 30 -9.24 2.53 3.43
N ALA A 31 -8.85 1.26 3.36
CA ALA A 31 -9.22 0.25 4.36
C ALA A 31 -8.67 0.58 5.76
N GLU A 32 -7.42 1.06 5.84
CA GLU A 32 -6.78 1.50 7.08
C GLU A 32 -7.60 2.60 7.76
N ARG A 33 -7.98 3.63 7.00
CA ARG A 33 -8.77 4.75 7.53
C ARG A 33 -10.10 4.29 8.11
N ILE A 34 -10.80 3.38 7.41
CA ILE A 34 -12.08 2.83 7.89
C ILE A 34 -11.86 1.99 9.15
N LEU A 35 -10.82 1.15 9.18
CA LEU A 35 -10.52 0.29 10.32
C LEU A 35 -10.16 1.10 11.56
N ARG A 36 -9.33 2.14 11.41
CA ARG A 36 -8.98 3.07 12.50
C ARG A 36 -10.21 3.67 13.16
N LEU A 37 -11.12 4.23 12.34
CA LEU A 37 -12.37 4.81 12.84
C LEU A 37 -13.22 3.80 13.61
N ARG A 38 -13.30 2.56 13.13
CA ARG A 38 -14.05 1.50 13.82
C ARG A 38 -13.42 1.12 15.16
N ILE A 39 -12.09 1.04 15.23
CA ILE A 39 -11.38 0.74 16.48
C ILE A 39 -11.55 1.89 17.48
N GLU A 40 -11.41 3.14 17.04
CA GLU A 40 -11.64 4.33 17.87
C GLU A 40 -13.08 4.38 18.42
N GLN A 41 -14.07 4.11 17.57
CA GLN A 41 -15.47 4.02 18.00
C GLN A 41 -15.69 2.89 19.01
N ALA A 42 -15.08 1.72 18.80
CA ALA A 42 -15.16 0.61 19.73
C ALA A 42 -14.54 0.95 21.09
N ARG A 43 -13.38 1.63 21.09
CA ARG A 43 -12.73 2.13 22.32
C ARG A 43 -13.65 3.05 23.11
N GLN A 44 -14.19 4.07 22.46
CA GLN A 44 -15.07 5.05 23.09
C GLN A 44 -16.35 4.44 23.67
N ARG A 45 -16.87 3.37 23.07
CA ARG A 45 -18.12 2.73 23.50
C ARG A 45 -17.95 1.68 24.58
N THR A 46 -16.80 0.99 24.61
CA THR A 46 -16.60 -0.20 25.46
C THR A 46 -15.65 0.04 26.62
N GLY A 47 -14.82 1.09 26.58
CA GLY A 47 -13.78 1.33 27.58
C GLY A 47 -12.64 0.29 27.55
N LEU A 48 -12.55 -0.55 26.51
CA LEU A 48 -11.52 -1.59 26.35
C LEU A 48 -10.21 -1.01 25.79
N ASP A 49 -9.72 0.07 26.39
CA ASP A 49 -8.56 0.81 25.90
C ASP A 49 -7.29 -0.05 25.85
N GLU A 50 -7.05 -0.88 26.86
CA GLU A 50 -5.85 -1.73 26.93
C GLU A 50 -5.82 -2.79 25.81
N LEU A 51 -6.98 -3.27 25.36
CA LEU A 51 -7.10 -4.27 24.30
C LEU A 51 -7.02 -3.66 22.89
N LEU A 52 -7.55 -2.44 22.73
CA LEU A 52 -7.72 -1.81 21.41
C LEU A 52 -6.64 -0.79 21.07
N SER A 53 -5.91 -0.27 22.06
CA SER A 53 -4.75 0.62 21.81
C SER A 53 -3.63 -0.08 21.03
N PRO A 54 -3.24 -1.34 21.34
CA PRO A 54 -2.24 -2.06 20.56
C PRO A 54 -2.63 -2.20 19.09
N ALA A 55 -3.92 -2.46 18.80
CA ALA A 55 -4.41 -2.59 17.43
C ALA A 55 -4.25 -1.29 16.61
N LEU A 56 -4.38 -0.12 17.25
CA LEU A 56 -4.11 1.17 16.61
C LEU A 56 -2.61 1.37 16.34
N THR A 57 -1.76 0.96 17.28
CA THR A 57 -0.30 1.01 17.10
C THR A 57 0.17 0.09 15.97
N GLU A 58 -0.36 -1.13 15.90
CA GLU A 58 -0.08 -2.05 14.80
C GLU A 58 -0.54 -1.48 13.45
N LEU A 59 -1.69 -0.81 13.43
CA LEU A 59 -2.21 -0.13 12.24
C LEU A 59 -1.30 1.04 11.81
N ASP A 60 -0.77 1.82 12.74
CA ASP A 60 0.22 2.88 12.48
C ASP A 60 1.50 2.32 11.86
N GLU A 61 2.04 1.24 12.43
CA GLU A 61 3.25 0.59 11.92
C GLU A 61 3.02 -0.01 10.53
N MET A 62 1.86 -0.61 10.29
CA MET A 62 1.48 -1.08 8.96
C MET A 62 1.37 0.08 7.96
N SER A 63 0.80 1.22 8.36
CA SER A 63 0.71 2.43 7.53
C SER A 63 2.07 2.96 7.11
N LYS A 64 3.04 3.00 8.04
CA LYS A 64 4.42 3.39 7.72
C LYS A 64 5.03 2.47 6.67
N ARG A 65 4.88 1.15 6.82
CA ARG A 65 5.42 0.15 5.88
C ARG A 65 4.79 0.25 4.50
N VAL A 66 3.46 0.43 4.43
CA VAL A 66 2.74 0.58 3.17
C VAL A 66 3.12 1.88 2.45
N ARG A 67 3.27 2.99 3.18
CA ARG A 67 3.78 4.25 2.60
C ARG A 67 5.19 4.11 2.04
N ALA A 68 6.07 3.41 2.76
CA ALA A 68 7.43 3.13 2.27
C ALA A 68 7.41 2.30 0.98
N ALA A 69 6.58 1.25 0.92
CA ALA A 69 6.40 0.44 -0.29
C ALA A 69 5.85 1.28 -1.45
N LYS A 70 4.87 2.14 -1.20
CA LYS A 70 4.30 3.06 -2.21
C LYS A 70 5.37 3.99 -2.78
N MET A 71 6.21 4.59 -1.94
CA MET A 71 7.31 5.43 -2.41
C MET A 71 8.30 4.64 -3.28
N GLN A 72 8.63 3.41 -2.91
CA GLN A 72 9.52 2.55 -3.71
C GLN A 72 8.90 2.24 -5.07
N VAL A 73 7.64 1.81 -5.11
CA VAL A 73 6.91 1.51 -6.34
C VAL A 73 6.79 2.74 -7.23
N SER A 74 6.41 3.90 -6.68
CA SER A 74 6.33 5.15 -7.43
C SER A 74 7.68 5.55 -8.02
N HIS A 75 8.77 5.43 -7.25
CA HIS A 75 10.11 5.73 -7.75
C HIS A 75 10.54 4.76 -8.88
N THR A 76 10.22 3.47 -8.75
CA THR A 76 10.48 2.49 -9.81
C THR A 76 9.67 2.80 -11.07
N LEU A 77 8.40 3.16 -10.95
CA LEU A 77 7.56 3.58 -12.08
C LEU A 77 8.13 4.81 -12.80
N THR A 78 8.50 5.86 -12.05
CA THR A 78 9.13 7.07 -12.64
C THR A 78 10.37 6.71 -13.46
N ARG A 79 11.26 5.86 -12.90
CA ARG A 79 12.48 5.42 -13.59
C ARG A 79 12.25 4.50 -14.79
N LEU A 80 11.08 3.88 -14.90
CA LEU A 80 10.69 3.06 -16.04
C LEU A 80 10.12 3.90 -17.19
N THR A 81 9.55 5.06 -16.86
CA THR A 81 8.92 5.98 -17.82
C THR A 81 9.87 7.07 -18.35
N GLU A 82 10.96 7.35 -17.64
CA GLU A 82 12.06 8.26 -18.04
C GLU A 82 13.13 7.53 -18.87
#